data_AF-A0A7C9PQZ4-F1
#
_entry.id   AF-A0A7C9PQZ4-F1
#
_cell.length_a   1.000
_cell.length_b   1.000
_cell.length_c   1.000
_cell.angle_alpha   90.00
_cell.angle_beta   90.00
_cell.angle_gamma   90.00
#
_symmetry.space_group_name_H-M   'P 1'
#
loop_
_entity.id
_entity.type
_entity.pdbx_description
1 polymer ?
#
loop_
_entity_poly.entity_id
_entity_poly.type
_entity_poly.pdbx_seq_one_letter_code
_entity_poly.pdbx_strand_id
1 'polypeptide(L)'
;MSLNEIVLEPEDWQWLEMTAKENQTTIAALVGQAVKQMRQKMLQEEPEVKHPSFEVLLEQTRGIWKGEDGLEYQQSIRREWA
;
A
#
# COMPACT_ATOMS: atom_id res chain seq x y z
N MET A 1 -13.73 -14.51 -8.40
CA MET A 1 -12.36 -14.21 -8.82
C MET A 1 -12.36 -12.78 -9.31
N SER A 2 -11.53 -11.91 -8.74
CA SER A 2 -11.38 -10.54 -9.25
C SER A 2 -10.49 -10.58 -10.49
N LEU A 3 -10.93 -9.98 -11.61
CA LEU A 3 -10.07 -9.79 -12.78
C LEU A 3 -9.10 -8.65 -12.46
N ASN A 4 -7.80 -8.91 -12.55
CA ASN A 4 -6.78 -7.88 -12.52
C ASN A 4 -6.24 -7.72 -13.95
N GLU A 5 -6.66 -6.65 -14.63
CA GLU A 5 -6.13 -6.31 -15.95
C GLU A 5 -4.90 -5.42 -15.79
N ILE A 6 -3.85 -5.73 -16.54
CA ILE A 6 -2.62 -4.94 -16.63
C ILE A 6 -2.34 -4.65 -18.10
N VAL A 7 -2.06 -3.38 -18.40
CA VAL A 7 -1.64 -2.95 -19.74
C VAL A 7 -0.13 -2.77 -19.69
N LEU A 8 0.56 -3.42 -20.61
CA LEU A 8 2.01 -3.37 -20.76
C LEU A 8 2.36 -3.04 -22.21
N GLU A 9 3.52 -2.44 -22.42
CA GLU A 9 4.04 -2.26 -23.77
C GLU A 9 4.30 -3.63 -24.42
N PRO A 10 4.16 -3.76 -25.76
CA PRO A 10 4.34 -5.04 -26.44
C PRO A 10 5.69 -5.71 -26.17
N GLU A 11 6.74 -4.91 -26.01
CA GLU A 11 8.10 -5.35 -25.73
C GLU A 11 8.22 -5.99 -24.33
N ASP A 12 7.60 -5.37 -23.33
CA ASP A 12 7.56 -5.89 -21.96
C ASP A 12 6.77 -7.21 -21.89
N TRP A 13 5.68 -7.31 -22.67
CA TRP A 13 4.90 -8.54 -22.75
C TRP A 13 5.71 -9.70 -23.33
N GLN A 14 6.43 -9.48 -24.42
CA GLN A 14 7.31 -10.48 -25.03
C GLN A 14 8.43 -10.91 -24.08
N TRP A 15 9.01 -9.95 -23.36
CA TRP A 15 10.02 -10.24 -22.35
C TRP A 15 9.47 -11.10 -21.21
N LEU A 16 8.26 -10.83 -20.73
CA LEU A 16 7.59 -11.62 -19.69
C LEU A 16 7.29 -13.05 -20.17
N GLU A 17 6.82 -13.23 -21.40
CA GLU A 17 6.57 -14.55 -21.98
C GLU A 17 7.86 -15.39 -22.07
N MET A 18 8.94 -14.79 -22.56
CA MET A 18 10.24 -15.45 -22.67
C MET A 18 10.78 -15.84 -21.29
N THR A 19 10.73 -14.91 -20.34
CA THR A 19 11.25 -15.13 -18.99
C THR A 19 10.44 -16.18 -18.22
N ALA A 20 9.11 -16.19 -18.41
CA ALA A 20 8.24 -17.22 -17.83
C ALA A 20 8.58 -18.62 -18.40
N LYS A 21 8.84 -18.70 -19.71
CA LYS A 21 9.24 -19.95 -20.37
C LYS A 21 10.60 -20.46 -19.87
N GLU A 22 11.60 -19.59 -19.78
CA GLU A 22 12.93 -19.92 -19.25
C GLU A 22 12.86 -20.44 -17.81
N ASN A 23 12.03 -19.80 -16.98
CA ASN A 23 11.84 -20.14 -15.58
C ASN A 23 10.81 -21.26 -15.34
N GLN A 24 10.24 -21.84 -16.41
CA GLN A 24 9.20 -22.88 -16.34
C GLN A 24 8.03 -22.51 -15.40
N THR A 25 7.59 -21.25 -15.46
CA THR A 25 6.55 -20.69 -14.60
C THR A 25 5.50 -19.94 -15.42
N THR A 26 4.48 -19.41 -14.75
CA THR A 26 3.46 -18.57 -15.39
C THR A 26 3.81 -17.10 -15.28
N ILE A 27 3.38 -16.28 -16.25
CA ILE A 27 3.51 -14.81 -16.17
C ILE A 27 2.90 -14.28 -14.87
N ALA A 28 1.73 -14.79 -14.46
CA ALA A 28 1.07 -14.38 -13.23
C ALA A 28 1.92 -14.67 -11.98
N ALA A 29 2.59 -15.82 -11.91
CA ALA A 29 3.49 -16.14 -10.81
C ALA A 29 4.73 -15.23 -10.82
N LEU A 30 5.29 -14.94 -12.00
CA LEU A 30 6.44 -14.05 -12.17
C LEU A 30 6.12 -12.62 -11.75
N VAL A 31 5.01 -12.06 -12.23
CA VAL A 31 4.49 -10.74 -11.83
C VAL A 31 4.19 -10.72 -10.34
N GLY A 32 3.54 -11.77 -9.81
CA GLY A 32 3.24 -11.88 -8.38
C GLY A 32 4.50 -11.89 -7.51
N GLN A 33 5.57 -12.55 -7.95
CA GLN A 33 6.86 -12.54 -7.28
C GLN A 33 7.55 -11.17 -7.36
N ALA A 34 7.54 -10.54 -8.54
CA ALA A 34 8.10 -9.21 -8.74
C ALA A 34 7.41 -8.16 -7.83
N VAL A 35 6.07 -8.19 -7.76
CA VAL A 35 5.31 -7.30 -6.86
C VAL A 35 5.66 -7.54 -5.39
N LYS A 36 5.84 -8.80 -4.96
CA LYS A 36 6.26 -9.12 -3.59
C LYS A 36 7.65 -8.56 -3.28
N GLN A 37 8.61 -8.75 -4.19
CA GLN A 37 9.97 -8.23 -4.03
C GLN A 37 9.98 -6.71 -4.00
N MET A 38 9.22 -6.06 -4.88
CA MET A 38 9.07 -4.60 -4.90
C MET A 38 8.53 -4.08 -3.56
N ARG A 39 7.47 -4.70 -3.01
CA ARG A 39 6.92 -4.34 -1.70
C ARG A 39 7.94 -4.49 -0.58
N GLN A 40 8.71 -5.57 -0.57
CA GLN A 40 9.75 -5.79 0.44
C GLN A 40 10.86 -4.74 0.35
N LYS A 41 11.28 -4.41 -0.87
CA LYS A 41 12.29 -3.37 -1.11
C LYS A 41 11.78 -1.99 -0.67
N MET A 42 10.53 -1.64 -1.01
CA MET A 42 9.91 -0.39 -0.57
C MET A 42 9.80 -0.31 0.97
N LEU A 43 9.46 -1.41 1.65
CA LEU A 43 9.44 -1.47 3.12
C LEU A 43 10.83 -1.30 3.76
N GLN A 44 11.90 -1.65 3.04
CA GLN A 44 13.28 -1.51 3.51
C GLN A 44 13.88 -0.12 3.20
N GLU A 45 13.49 0.49 2.09
CA GLU A 45 14.01 1.78 1.61
C GLU A 45 13.18 2.98 2.09
N GLU A 46 11.89 2.80 2.36
CA GLU A 46 11.02 3.81 2.97
C GLU A 46 10.66 3.39 4.40
N PRO A 47 11.37 3.86 5.45
CA PRO A 47 10.94 3.63 6.82
C PRO A 47 9.65 4.41 7.04
N GLU A 48 8.47 3.78 6.96
CA GLU A 48 7.15 4.24 7.46
C GLU A 48 6.63 5.65 7.08
N VAL A 49 7.37 6.48 6.35
CA VAL A 49 7.12 7.93 6.31
C VAL A 49 6.03 8.33 5.30
N LYS A 50 5.77 7.56 4.24
CA LYS A 50 4.76 7.98 3.23
C LYS A 50 3.32 7.58 3.57
N HIS A 51 3.12 6.46 4.24
CA HIS A 51 1.80 6.02 4.71
C HIS A 51 1.98 5.25 6.02
N PRO A 52 2.04 5.94 7.18
CA PRO A 52 2.04 5.24 8.46
C PRO A 52 0.81 4.33 8.53
N SER A 53 0.99 3.13 9.09
CA SER A 53 -0.13 2.22 9.30
C SER A 53 -1.17 2.88 10.21
N PHE A 54 -2.42 2.39 10.18
CA PHE A 54 -3.46 2.91 11.05
C PHE A 54 -3.05 2.84 12.53
N GLU A 55 -2.39 1.76 12.92
CA GLU A 55 -1.89 1.54 14.27
C GLU A 55 -0.79 2.54 14.64
N VAL A 56 0.11 2.86 13.70
CA VAL A 56 1.16 3.87 13.88
C VAL A 56 0.55 5.26 14.05
N LEU A 57 -0.43 5.62 13.21
CA LEU A 57 -1.17 6.88 13.34
C LEU A 57 -1.93 6.96 14.66
N LEU A 58 -2.56 5.87 15.08
CA LEU A 58 -3.31 5.82 16.33
C LEU A 58 -2.38 6.00 17.54
N GLU A 59 -1.21 5.38 17.53
CA GLU A 59 -0.21 5.54 18.60
C GLU A 59 0.39 6.95 18.60
N GLN A 60 0.72 7.52 17.43
CA GLN A 60 1.24 8.89 17.31
C GLN A 60 0.23 9.95 17.73
N THR A 61 -1.06 9.70 17.50
CA THR A 61 -2.14 10.61 17.91
C THR A 61 -2.63 10.38 19.33
N ARG A 62 -2.16 9.30 19.98
CA ARG A 62 -2.51 8.99 21.37
C ARG A 62 -1.88 10.01 22.31
N GLY A 63 -2.72 10.82 22.95
CA GLY A 63 -2.28 11.86 23.88
C GLY A 63 -2.01 13.23 23.25
N ILE A 64 -2.32 13.44 21.95
CA ILE A 64 -2.41 14.81 21.37
C ILE A 64 -3.52 15.62 22.06
N TRP A 65 -4.45 14.93 22.72
CA TRP A 65 -5.45 15.57 23.54
C TRP A 65 -4.81 16.14 24.82
N LYS A 66 -4.57 17.46 24.79
CA LYS A 66 -3.94 18.29 25.84
C LYS A 66 -4.80 18.50 27.11
N GLY A 67 -5.73 17.60 27.41
CA GLY A 67 -6.47 17.61 28.69
C GLY A 67 -7.70 18.51 28.79
N GLU A 68 -8.32 18.95 27.68
CA GLU A 68 -9.64 19.60 27.71
C GLU A 68 -10.80 18.58 27.62
N ASP A 69 -12.06 19.00 27.53
CA ASP A 69 -13.17 18.08 27.28
C ASP A 69 -13.20 17.67 25.79
N GLY A 70 -12.85 16.43 25.51
CA GLY A 70 -12.75 15.94 24.14
C GLY A 70 -14.06 15.40 23.60
N LEU A 71 -15.11 15.28 24.43
CA LEU A 71 -16.46 15.18 23.90
C LEU A 71 -16.86 16.51 23.27
N GLU A 72 -16.51 17.64 23.90
CA GLU A 72 -16.75 18.97 23.34
C GLU A 72 -15.98 19.18 22.03
N TYR A 73 -14.70 18.78 21.99
CA TYR A 73 -13.89 18.81 20.76
C TYR A 73 -14.45 17.92 19.64
N GLN A 74 -14.92 16.72 19.96
CA GLN A 74 -15.56 15.85 18.95
C GLN A 74 -16.88 16.43 18.45
N GLN A 75 -17.66 17.08 19.33
CA GLN A 75 -18.91 17.72 18.96
C GLN A 75 -18.72 18.99 18.14
N SER A 76 -17.62 19.73 18.31
CA SER A 76 -17.31 20.91 17.49
C SER A 76 -16.91 20.51 16.07
N ILE A 77 -15.99 19.54 15.91
CA ILE A 77 -15.59 19.04 14.59
C ILE A 77 -16.79 18.46 13.82
N ARG A 78 -17.64 17.67 14.49
CA ARG A 78 -18.83 17.11 13.82
C ARG A 78 -19.82 18.17 13.35
N ARG A 79 -19.88 19.32 14.03
CA ARG A 79 -20.74 20.45 13.62
C ARG A 79 -20.17 21.22 12.42
N GLU A 80 -18.84 21.23 12.23
CA GLU A 80 -18.21 21.87 11.07
C GLU A 80 -18.44 21.12 9.75
N TRP A 81 -18.79 19.83 9.82
CA TRP A 81 -19.00 18.95 8.65
C TRP A 81 -20.49 18.71 8.34
N ALA A 82 -21.40 19.33 9.11
CA ALA A 82 -22.86 19.22 8.94
C ALA A 82 -23.42 20.48 8.26
#